data_AF-A0A922MBZ8-F1
#
_entry.id   AF-A0A922MBZ8-F1
#
_cell.length_a   1.000
_cell.length_b   1.000
_cell.length_c   1.000
_cell.angle_alpha   90.00
_cell.angle_beta   90.00
_cell.angle_gamma   90.00
#
_symmetry.space_group_name_H-M   'P 1'
#
loop_
_entity.id
_entity.type
_entity.pdbx_description
1 polymer ?
#
loop_
_entity_poly.entity_id
_entity_poly.type
_entity_poly.pdbx_seq_one_letter_code
_entity_poly.pdbx_strand_id
1 'polypeptide(L)'
;MKAALRLKEQEYSIKAPWGNIAALAWGDPSNPPVILCHGKLDASSGFRPLVSRLPTCFFYLSIDLPGNGKSDHLPKGVRYTVVDLAQQLMMQTRGLSKEATEHVLERCLVPAGDGLYRKIYTTTTTPTFCVLAKKMIELGVYEPVPFVMDEKAWPHGNYKYKIVEGGHDVHIDNPEYMADDISNFILEGTKAKL
;
A
#
# COMPACT_ATOMS: atom_id res chain seq x y z
N MET A 1 -9.01 21.28 -15.86
CA MET A 1 -9.77 20.29 -16.67
C MET A 1 -9.63 18.94 -15.96
N LYS A 2 -10.71 18.34 -15.45
CA LYS A 2 -10.65 16.99 -14.86
C LYS A 2 -10.27 16.01 -15.98
N ALA A 3 -9.15 15.31 -15.86
CA ALA A 3 -8.80 14.24 -16.79
C ALA A 3 -9.93 13.20 -16.76
N ALA A 4 -10.57 12.95 -17.90
CA ALA A 4 -11.54 11.87 -17.99
C ALA A 4 -10.79 10.54 -17.79
N LEU A 5 -11.32 9.68 -16.92
CA LEU A 5 -10.79 8.32 -16.74
C LEU A 5 -10.78 7.61 -18.10
N ARG A 6 -9.60 7.21 -18.57
CA ARG A 6 -9.42 6.44 -19.81
C ARG A 6 -10.00 5.03 -19.72
N LEU A 7 -10.12 4.52 -18.50
CA LEU A 7 -10.65 3.19 -18.19
C LEU A 7 -12.06 3.30 -17.61
N LYS A 8 -12.96 2.41 -18.03
CA LYS A 8 -14.31 2.32 -17.46
C LYS A 8 -14.22 1.81 -16.02
N GLU A 9 -14.79 2.58 -15.10
CA GLU A 9 -14.93 2.20 -13.70
C GLU A 9 -16.09 1.21 -13.51
N GLN A 10 -15.88 0.21 -12.65
CA GLN A 10 -16.87 -0.77 -12.25
C GLN A 10 -16.86 -0.94 -10.73
N GLU A 11 -18.03 -0.96 -10.11
CA GLU A 11 -18.17 -1.23 -8.67
C GLU A 11 -18.30 -2.74 -8.41
N TYR A 12 -17.65 -3.22 -7.35
CA TYR A 12 -17.71 -4.60 -6.90
C TYR A 12 -18.03 -4.65 -5.40
N SER A 13 -18.67 -5.75 -5.00
CA SER A 13 -18.90 -6.09 -3.60
C SER A 13 -18.38 -7.50 -3.35
N ILE A 14 -17.36 -7.63 -2.51
CA ILE A 14 -16.68 -8.87 -2.16
C ILE A 14 -17.23 -9.36 -0.82
N LYS A 15 -17.69 -10.60 -0.75
CA LYS A 15 -18.14 -11.20 0.52
C LYS A 15 -16.94 -11.52 1.42
N ALA A 16 -16.99 -11.06 2.66
CA ALA A 16 -16.06 -11.37 3.73
C ALA A 16 -16.80 -11.98 4.92
N PRO A 17 -16.11 -12.69 5.84
CA PRO A 17 -16.75 -13.30 7.00
C PRO A 17 -17.52 -12.32 7.91
N TRP A 18 -17.15 -11.04 7.89
CA TRP A 18 -17.76 -9.99 8.71
C TRP A 18 -18.75 -9.08 7.96
N GLY A 19 -18.94 -9.27 6.65
CA GLY A 19 -19.78 -8.39 5.84
C GLY A 19 -19.31 -8.30 4.39
N ASN A 20 -19.55 -7.15 3.76
CA ASN A 20 -19.16 -6.85 2.40
C ASN A 20 -17.98 -5.88 2.38
N ILE A 21 -17.02 -6.16 1.51
CA ILE A 21 -15.94 -5.25 1.14
C ILE A 21 -16.29 -4.64 -0.21
N ALA A 22 -16.46 -3.33 -0.25
CA ALA A 22 -16.66 -2.60 -1.50
C ALA A 22 -15.33 -2.41 -2.23
N ALA A 23 -15.38 -2.39 -3.55
CA ALA A 23 -14.22 -2.13 -4.38
C ALA A 23 -14.59 -1.39 -5.67
N LEU A 24 -13.64 -0.65 -6.22
CA LEU A 24 -13.68 -0.07 -7.55
C LEU A 24 -12.63 -0.76 -8.41
N ALA A 25 -13.00 -1.09 -9.64
CA ALA A 25 -12.06 -1.65 -10.60
C ALA A 25 -12.02 -0.89 -11.93
N TRP A 26 -10.86 -0.93 -12.57
CA TRP A 26 -10.60 -0.32 -13.87
C TRP A 26 -9.73 -1.25 -14.73
N GLY A 27 -10.07 -1.39 -16.01
CA GLY A 27 -9.32 -2.24 -16.95
C GLY A 27 -9.96 -3.62 -17.20
N ASP A 28 -9.25 -4.47 -17.93
CA ASP A 28 -9.70 -5.81 -18.31
C ASP A 28 -9.26 -6.84 -17.25
N PRO A 29 -10.18 -7.63 -16.63
CA PRO A 29 -9.84 -8.66 -15.63
C PRO A 29 -8.89 -9.76 -16.11
N SER A 30 -8.66 -9.90 -17.42
CA SER A 30 -7.65 -10.81 -17.98
C SER A 30 -6.21 -10.27 -17.92
N ASN A 31 -6.05 -8.96 -17.68
CA ASN A 31 -4.74 -8.34 -17.50
C ASN A 31 -4.17 -8.61 -16.10
N PRO A 32 -2.84 -8.47 -15.91
CA PRO A 32 -2.23 -8.61 -14.59
C PRO A 32 -2.87 -7.68 -13.55
N PRO A 33 -3.22 -8.18 -12.35
CA PRO A 33 -3.91 -7.38 -11.34
C PRO A 33 -2.95 -6.46 -10.57
N VAL A 34 -3.44 -5.27 -10.23
CA VAL A 34 -2.80 -4.31 -9.32
C VAL A 34 -3.81 -3.94 -8.23
N ILE A 35 -3.52 -4.35 -6.99
CA ILE A 35 -4.37 -4.05 -5.83
C ILE A 35 -3.95 -2.72 -5.22
N LEU A 36 -4.92 -1.85 -4.96
CA LEU A 36 -4.73 -0.51 -4.40
C LEU A 36 -5.44 -0.41 -3.04
N CYS A 37 -4.68 -0.12 -2.00
CA CYS A 37 -5.18 -0.01 -0.62
C CYS A 37 -5.00 1.42 -0.11
N HIS A 38 -6.07 2.03 0.39
CA HIS A 38 -6.06 3.42 0.87
C HIS A 38 -5.54 3.53 2.32
N GLY A 39 -5.24 4.77 2.74
CA GLY A 39 -4.85 5.10 4.11
C GLY A 39 -6.03 5.11 5.09
N LYS A 40 -5.78 5.41 6.36
CA LYS A 40 -6.87 5.54 7.36
C LYS A 40 -7.76 6.74 6.99
N LEU A 41 -9.09 6.59 7.14
CA LEU A 41 -10.08 7.65 6.84
C LEU A 41 -10.19 8.04 5.36
N ASP A 42 -9.81 7.14 4.45
CA ASP A 42 -9.91 7.33 3.01
C ASP A 42 -10.79 6.24 2.38
N ALA A 43 -10.98 6.25 1.07
CA ALA A 43 -11.77 5.27 0.34
C ALA A 43 -11.10 4.90 -0.99
N SER A 44 -11.52 3.78 -1.58
CA SER A 44 -11.10 3.29 -2.91
C SER A 44 -11.18 4.35 -4.01
N SER A 45 -12.12 5.28 -3.89
CA SER A 45 -12.27 6.40 -4.82
C SER A 45 -11.10 7.39 -4.85
N GLY A 46 -10.27 7.44 -3.80
CA GLY A 46 -9.07 8.28 -3.73
C GLY A 46 -8.05 7.95 -4.82
N PHE A 47 -8.05 6.73 -5.36
CA PHE A 47 -7.12 6.33 -6.41
C PHE A 47 -7.52 6.75 -7.83
N ARG A 48 -8.74 7.27 -8.05
CA ARG A 48 -9.19 7.69 -9.40
C ARG A 48 -8.20 8.62 -10.12
N PRO A 49 -7.64 9.68 -9.48
CA PRO A 49 -6.68 10.55 -10.13
C PRO A 49 -5.42 9.80 -10.58
N LEU A 50 -4.88 8.92 -9.72
CA LEU A 50 -3.69 8.13 -10.05
C LEU A 50 -3.96 7.12 -11.16
N VAL A 51 -5.01 6.30 -11.04
CA VAL A 51 -5.36 5.25 -12.03
C VAL A 51 -5.62 5.84 -13.41
N SER A 52 -6.15 7.06 -13.50
CA SER A 52 -6.33 7.76 -14.78
C SER A 52 -5.04 8.00 -15.58
N ARG A 53 -3.89 7.91 -14.90
CA ARG A 53 -2.55 8.13 -15.47
C ARG A 53 -1.72 6.85 -15.60
N LEU A 54 -2.16 5.73 -15.03
CA LEU A 54 -1.43 4.46 -15.09
C LEU A 54 -1.67 3.70 -16.42
N PRO A 55 -0.82 2.73 -16.78
CA PRO A 55 -0.92 2.02 -18.05
C PRO A 55 -2.20 1.18 -18.15
N THR A 56 -2.82 1.15 -19.33
CA THR A 56 -4.10 0.46 -19.53
C THR A 56 -3.99 -1.07 -19.66
N CYS A 57 -2.77 -1.62 -19.60
CA CYS A 57 -2.48 -3.05 -19.71
C CYS A 57 -2.55 -3.81 -18.37
N PHE A 58 -3.15 -3.21 -17.35
CA PHE A 58 -3.35 -3.81 -16.03
C PHE A 58 -4.83 -3.82 -15.66
N PHE A 59 -5.19 -4.68 -14.71
CA PHE A 59 -6.46 -4.66 -14.02
C PHE A 59 -6.28 -4.04 -12.63
N TYR A 60 -6.76 -2.81 -12.44
CA TYR A 60 -6.66 -2.12 -11.16
C TYR A 60 -7.87 -2.45 -10.30
N LEU A 61 -7.64 -2.89 -9.06
CA LEU A 61 -8.68 -3.14 -8.06
C LEU A 61 -8.36 -2.36 -6.79
N SER A 62 -9.15 -1.33 -6.51
CA SER A 62 -9.05 -0.59 -5.25
C SER A 62 -10.14 -1.01 -4.28
N ILE A 63 -9.77 -1.33 -3.03
CA ILE A 63 -10.69 -1.82 -2.01
C ILE A 63 -10.93 -0.77 -0.93
N ASP A 64 -12.16 -0.73 -0.42
CA ASP A 64 -12.50 -0.01 0.81
C ASP A 64 -12.14 -0.91 2.02
N LEU A 65 -11.18 -0.49 2.85
CA LEU A 65 -10.84 -1.19 4.08
C LEU A 65 -12.02 -1.18 5.06
N PRO A 66 -12.15 -2.18 5.97
CA PRO A 66 -13.32 -2.32 6.84
C PRO A 66 -13.70 -1.02 7.56
N GLY A 67 -14.98 -0.63 7.45
CA GLY A 67 -15.52 0.59 8.05
C GLY A 67 -15.17 1.90 7.35
N ASN A 68 -14.61 1.84 6.15
CA ASN A 68 -14.39 3.00 5.28
C ASN A 68 -15.20 2.87 3.98
N GLY A 69 -15.40 3.99 3.29
CA GLY A 69 -16.15 4.02 2.03
C GLY A 69 -17.52 3.35 2.14
N LYS A 70 -17.75 2.34 1.30
CA LYS A 70 -18.97 1.51 1.27
C LYS A 70 -18.79 0.13 1.91
N SER A 71 -17.64 -0.15 2.54
CA SER A 71 -17.38 -1.42 3.21
C SER A 71 -18.03 -1.50 4.59
N ASP A 72 -18.52 -2.69 4.93
CA ASP A 72 -19.06 -2.97 6.26
C ASP A 72 -17.96 -2.81 7.33
N HIS A 73 -18.37 -2.34 8.51
CA HIS A 73 -17.50 -2.29 9.67
C HIS A 73 -17.18 -3.70 10.17
N LEU A 74 -16.01 -3.88 10.78
CA LEU A 74 -15.77 -5.07 11.59
C LEU A 74 -16.78 -5.15 12.75
N PRO A 75 -17.09 -6.35 13.26
CA PRO A 75 -17.98 -6.51 14.40
C PRO A 75 -17.48 -5.71 15.61
N LYS A 76 -18.41 -5.24 16.44
CA LYS A 76 -18.07 -4.53 17.68
C LYS A 76 -17.09 -5.35 18.53
N GLY A 77 -16.02 -4.70 18.98
CA GLY A 77 -14.96 -5.34 19.78
C GLY A 77 -13.79 -5.88 18.97
N VAL A 78 -13.90 -5.95 17.64
CA VAL A 78 -12.77 -6.30 16.76
C VAL A 78 -11.95 -5.04 16.44
N ARG A 79 -10.64 -5.12 16.63
CA ARG A 79 -9.70 -4.04 16.27
C ARG A 79 -9.19 -4.24 14.85
N TYR A 80 -9.10 -3.15 14.10
CA TYR A 80 -8.41 -3.09 12.81
C TYR A 80 -7.24 -2.12 12.93
N THR A 81 -6.12 -2.63 13.39
CA THR A 81 -4.84 -1.91 13.37
C THR A 81 -3.88 -2.60 12.41
N VAL A 82 -2.85 -1.86 11.98
CA VAL A 82 -1.72 -2.44 11.23
C VAL A 82 -1.08 -3.60 12.02
N VAL A 83 -1.11 -3.52 13.35
CA VAL A 83 -0.62 -4.56 14.27
C VAL A 83 -1.47 -5.82 14.15
N ASP A 84 -2.81 -5.69 14.22
CA ASP A 84 -3.72 -6.82 14.09
C ASP A 84 -3.59 -7.49 12.72
N LEU A 85 -3.41 -6.69 11.65
CA LEU A 85 -3.19 -7.21 10.30
C LEU A 85 -1.85 -7.94 10.18
N ALA A 86 -0.77 -7.36 10.69
CA ALA A 86 0.54 -8.00 10.71
C ALA A 86 0.50 -9.31 11.51
N GLN A 87 -0.21 -9.32 12.65
CA GLN A 87 -0.41 -10.51 13.48
C GLN A 87 -1.09 -11.62 12.68
N GLN A 88 -2.22 -11.32 12.05
CA GLN A 88 -2.94 -12.27 11.21
C GLN A 88 -2.08 -12.80 10.06
N LEU A 89 -1.36 -11.93 9.35
CA LEU A 89 -0.46 -12.36 8.27
C LEU A 89 0.64 -13.28 8.78
N MET A 90 1.26 -12.99 9.93
CA MET A 90 2.27 -13.85 10.52
C MET A 90 1.70 -15.20 10.97
N MET A 91 0.50 -15.22 11.54
CA MET A 91 -0.18 -16.48 11.89
C MET A 91 -0.44 -17.33 10.63
N GLN A 92 -0.95 -16.72 9.56
CA GLN A 92 -1.32 -17.43 8.33
C GLN A 92 -0.09 -17.88 7.52
N THR A 93 0.89 -16.99 7.33
CA THR A 93 2.04 -17.24 6.45
C THR A 93 3.18 -18.00 7.13
N ARG A 94 3.31 -17.89 8.46
CA ARG A 94 4.40 -18.50 9.23
C ARG A 94 3.91 -19.57 10.22
N GLY A 95 2.61 -19.82 10.30
CA GLY A 95 2.04 -20.82 11.22
C GLY A 95 2.24 -20.48 12.70
N LEU A 96 2.45 -19.21 13.04
CA LEU A 96 2.72 -18.78 14.42
C LEU A 96 1.42 -18.70 15.24
N SER A 97 1.52 -18.95 16.55
CA SER A 97 0.38 -18.71 17.47
C SER A 97 0.13 -17.22 17.66
N LYS A 98 -1.04 -16.89 18.24
CA LYS A 98 -1.39 -15.51 18.57
C LYS A 98 -0.38 -14.90 19.55
N GLU A 99 0.02 -15.64 20.58
CA GLU A 99 0.99 -15.23 21.59
C GLU A 99 2.40 -15.08 20.98
N ALA A 100 2.79 -16.00 20.10
CA ALA A 100 4.08 -15.93 19.41
C ALA A 100 4.15 -14.71 18.48
N THR A 101 3.06 -14.40 17.78
CA THR A 101 2.97 -13.20 16.94
C THR A 101 2.93 -11.93 17.77
N GLU A 102 2.23 -11.89 18.90
CA GLU A 102 2.28 -10.79 19.87
C GLU A 102 3.72 -10.55 20.36
N HIS A 103 4.45 -11.58 20.78
CA HIS A 103 5.84 -11.40 21.22
C HIS A 103 6.77 -10.90 20.11
N VAL A 104 6.57 -11.34 18.87
CA VAL A 104 7.33 -10.79 17.74
C VAL A 104 6.93 -9.34 17.49
N LEU A 105 5.64 -9.03 17.47
CA LEU A 105 5.10 -7.70 17.21
C LEU A 105 5.45 -6.70 18.31
N GLU A 106 5.40 -7.07 19.58
CA GLU A 106 5.83 -6.23 20.70
C GLU A 106 7.31 -5.89 20.60
N ARG A 107 8.15 -6.86 20.23
CA ARG A 107 9.56 -6.56 19.94
C ARG A 107 9.67 -5.62 18.75
N CYS A 108 8.84 -5.84 17.72
CA CYS A 108 8.88 -5.16 16.43
C CYS A 108 8.27 -3.74 16.38
N LEU A 109 7.32 -3.45 17.25
CA LEU A 109 6.52 -2.23 17.27
C LEU A 109 6.86 -1.32 18.45
N VAL A 110 7.52 -1.85 19.47
CA VAL A 110 8.28 -1.00 20.40
C VAL A 110 9.51 -0.51 19.64
N PRO A 111 9.88 0.79 19.74
CA PRO A 111 11.13 1.28 19.16
C PRO A 111 12.29 0.60 19.88
N ALA A 112 12.72 -0.55 19.39
CA ALA A 112 13.95 -1.19 19.82
C ALA A 112 15.11 -0.49 19.12
N GLY A 113 15.37 0.77 19.51
CA GLY A 113 16.41 1.61 18.93
C GLY A 113 16.38 1.66 17.40
N ASP A 114 17.55 1.59 16.79
CA ASP A 114 17.89 1.70 15.38
C ASP A 114 17.63 0.42 14.53
N GLY A 115 17.15 -0.68 15.12
CA GLY A 115 17.28 -2.00 14.49
C GLY A 115 16.03 -2.66 13.91
N LEU A 116 14.90 -2.69 14.62
CA LEU A 116 13.87 -3.69 14.34
C LEU A 116 12.82 -3.27 13.31
N TYR A 117 12.41 -2.00 13.29
CA TYR A 117 11.63 -1.46 12.17
C TYR A 117 12.38 -1.69 10.86
N ARG A 118 13.65 -1.27 10.80
CA ARG A 118 14.54 -1.47 9.66
C ARG A 118 14.51 -2.92 9.19
N LYS A 119 14.71 -3.89 10.09
CA LYS A 119 14.75 -5.31 9.70
C LYS A 119 13.42 -5.81 9.12
N ILE A 120 12.27 -5.39 9.64
CA ILE A 120 10.96 -5.81 9.09
C ILE A 120 10.78 -5.30 7.67
N TYR A 121 11.11 -4.03 7.43
CA TYR A 121 10.97 -3.44 6.10
C TYR A 121 12.03 -3.98 5.13
N THR A 122 13.30 -3.96 5.51
CA THR A 122 14.41 -4.20 4.58
C THR A 122 14.67 -5.67 4.26
N THR A 123 14.07 -6.62 5.00
CA THR A 123 14.22 -8.06 4.71
C THR A 123 13.24 -8.59 3.66
N THR A 124 12.34 -7.75 3.14
CA THR A 124 11.50 -8.15 2.01
C THR A 124 12.35 -8.41 0.77
N THR A 125 12.10 -9.52 0.10
CA THR A 125 12.72 -9.85 -1.20
C THR A 125 11.91 -9.35 -2.38
N THR A 126 10.65 -8.95 -2.15
CA THR A 126 9.79 -8.35 -3.17
C THR A 126 10.34 -6.99 -3.61
N PRO A 127 10.53 -6.75 -4.91
CA PRO A 127 10.86 -5.43 -5.42
C PRO A 127 9.90 -4.39 -4.85
N THR A 128 10.46 -3.29 -4.34
CA THR A 128 9.70 -2.26 -3.62
C THR A 128 10.08 -0.89 -4.17
N PHE A 129 9.06 -0.10 -4.50
CA PHE A 129 9.22 1.29 -4.88
C PHE A 129 8.46 2.17 -3.89
N CYS A 130 9.13 3.17 -3.33
CA CYS A 130 8.54 4.07 -2.33
C CYS A 130 8.48 5.50 -2.86
N VAL A 131 7.32 6.13 -2.73
CA VAL A 131 7.14 7.56 -3.05
C VAL A 131 7.04 8.31 -1.73
N LEU A 132 7.92 9.30 -1.55
CA LEU A 132 8.03 10.11 -0.34
C LEU A 132 7.65 11.55 -0.66
N ALA A 133 6.70 12.10 0.09
CA ALA A 133 6.28 13.48 -0.09
C ALA A 133 7.25 14.43 0.62
N LYS A 134 7.77 15.41 -0.11
CA LYS A 134 8.77 16.35 0.40
C LYS A 134 8.30 17.13 1.63
N LYS A 135 7.05 17.62 1.66
CA LYS A 135 6.53 18.33 2.84
C LYS A 135 6.50 17.44 4.08
N MET A 136 6.30 16.13 3.91
CA MET A 136 6.29 15.17 5.02
C MET A 136 7.70 14.92 5.55
N ILE A 137 8.72 14.96 4.69
CA ILE A 137 10.13 14.94 5.09
C ILE A 137 10.47 16.19 5.89
N GLU A 138 10.09 17.37 5.40
CA GLU A 138 10.33 18.66 6.06
C GLU A 138 9.65 18.76 7.43
N LEU A 139 8.52 18.07 7.62
CA LEU A 139 7.81 17.95 8.90
C LEU A 139 8.39 16.88 9.83
N GLY A 140 9.49 16.21 9.46
CA GLY A 140 10.15 15.20 10.28
C GLY A 140 9.42 13.87 10.39
N VAL A 141 8.38 13.62 9.56
CA VAL A 141 7.53 12.42 9.69
C VAL A 141 8.32 11.12 9.46
N TYR A 142 9.39 11.18 8.69
CA TYR A 142 10.25 10.02 8.39
C TYR A 142 11.50 9.92 9.27
N GLU A 143 11.70 10.81 10.24
CA GLU A 143 12.83 10.74 11.19
C GLU A 143 12.93 9.39 11.93
N PRO A 144 11.83 8.73 12.33
CA PRO A 144 11.91 7.42 12.97
C PRO A 144 12.31 6.27 12.00
N VAL A 145 12.29 6.51 10.69
CA VAL A 145 12.53 5.49 9.65
C VAL A 145 13.50 5.99 8.58
N PRO A 146 14.71 6.44 8.93
CA PRO A 146 15.62 7.10 7.98
C PRO A 146 16.07 6.19 6.83
N PHE A 147 16.01 4.86 7.02
CA PHE A 147 16.35 3.84 6.02
C PHE A 147 15.42 3.84 4.79
N VAL A 148 14.26 4.50 4.83
CA VAL A 148 13.40 4.64 3.63
C VAL A 148 13.98 5.62 2.60
N MET A 149 14.96 6.44 2.99
CA MET A 149 15.69 7.35 2.10
C MET A 149 17.13 6.85 1.82
N ASP A 150 17.44 5.59 2.15
CA ASP A 150 18.75 4.99 1.92
C ASP A 150 18.59 3.62 1.25
N GLU A 151 18.76 3.55 -0.08
CA GLU A 151 18.69 2.29 -0.82
C GLU A 151 19.74 1.26 -0.34
N LYS A 152 20.89 1.71 0.17
CA LYS A 152 21.94 0.82 0.70
C LYS A 152 21.50 0.15 2.01
N ALA A 153 20.45 0.66 2.65
CA ALA A 153 19.87 0.02 3.81
C ALA A 153 19.13 -1.29 3.50
N TRP A 154 18.85 -1.55 2.22
CA TRP A 154 18.08 -2.68 1.73
C TRP A 154 19.02 -3.76 1.17
N PRO A 155 19.32 -4.83 1.93
CA PRO A 155 20.38 -5.78 1.63
C PRO A 155 20.18 -6.58 0.34
N HIS A 156 18.95 -6.63 -0.19
CA HIS A 156 18.62 -7.33 -1.42
C HIS A 156 18.77 -6.46 -2.68
N GLY A 157 19.07 -5.16 -2.56
CA GLY A 157 19.19 -4.26 -3.72
C GLY A 157 17.90 -4.14 -4.53
N ASN A 158 16.75 -4.39 -3.90
CA ASN A 158 15.43 -4.49 -4.51
C ASN A 158 14.51 -3.31 -4.13
N TYR A 159 15.07 -2.27 -3.53
CA TYR A 159 14.35 -1.08 -3.09
C TYR A 159 14.81 0.13 -3.89
N LYS A 160 13.83 0.90 -4.36
CA LYS A 160 14.03 2.22 -4.95
C LYS A 160 13.07 3.19 -4.28
N TYR A 161 13.44 4.47 -4.20
CA TYR A 161 12.51 5.50 -3.76
C TYR A 161 12.58 6.76 -4.63
N LYS A 162 11.54 7.58 -4.53
CA LYS A 162 11.51 8.90 -5.15
C LYS A 162 10.88 9.91 -4.20
N ILE A 163 11.53 11.06 -4.08
CA ILE A 163 10.98 12.22 -3.37
C ILE A 163 10.20 13.05 -4.39
N VAL A 164 8.96 13.40 -4.06
CA VAL A 164 8.05 14.19 -4.90
C VAL A 164 7.58 15.43 -4.16
N GLU A 165 7.34 16.51 -4.90
CA GLU A 165 6.69 17.71 -4.34
C GLU A 165 5.26 17.38 -3.89
N GLY A 166 4.79 17.98 -2.80
CA GLY A 166 3.42 17.76 -2.29
C GLY A 166 3.34 17.36 -0.81
N GLY A 167 2.10 17.18 -0.34
CA GLY A 167 1.75 16.83 1.05
C GLY A 167 1.49 15.34 1.26
N HIS A 168 0.72 14.97 2.29
CA HIS A 168 0.41 13.56 2.59
C HIS A 168 -0.25 12.82 1.41
N ASP A 169 -1.18 13.49 0.72
CA ASP A 169 -2.07 12.89 -0.27
C ASP A 169 -1.66 13.18 -1.72
N VAL A 170 -0.35 13.17 -2.02
CA VAL A 170 0.17 13.50 -3.39
C VAL A 170 -0.49 12.66 -4.48
N HIS A 171 -0.83 11.40 -4.20
CA HIS A 171 -1.49 10.50 -5.15
C HIS A 171 -2.91 10.95 -5.55
N ILE A 172 -3.56 11.78 -4.74
CA ILE A 172 -4.87 12.39 -5.00
C ILE A 172 -4.67 13.77 -5.63
N ASP A 173 -3.85 14.61 -5.00
CA ASP A 173 -3.72 16.03 -5.34
C ASP A 173 -2.88 16.27 -6.60
N ASN A 174 -1.77 15.52 -6.73
CA ASN A 174 -0.76 15.69 -7.78
C ASN A 174 -0.21 14.33 -8.28
N PRO A 175 -1.07 13.43 -8.77
CA PRO A 175 -0.65 12.09 -9.21
C PRO A 175 0.39 12.12 -10.34
N GLU A 176 0.47 13.20 -11.14
CA GLU A 176 1.48 13.38 -12.17
C GLU A 176 2.93 13.32 -11.66
N TYR A 177 3.18 13.63 -10.38
CA TYR A 177 4.54 13.60 -9.84
C TYR A 177 5.09 12.19 -9.59
N MET A 178 4.23 11.17 -9.65
CA MET A 178 4.60 9.78 -9.37
C MET A 178 4.09 8.76 -10.39
N ALA A 179 3.10 9.12 -11.21
CA ALA A 179 2.42 8.16 -12.09
C ALA A 179 3.39 7.47 -13.06
N ASP A 180 4.31 8.22 -13.67
CA ASP A 180 5.27 7.65 -14.64
C ASP A 180 6.27 6.71 -13.95
N ASP A 181 6.76 7.05 -12.76
CA ASP A 181 7.70 6.18 -12.03
C ASP A 181 7.02 4.91 -11.54
N ILE A 182 5.79 5.02 -11.03
CA ILE A 182 4.96 3.86 -10.65
C ILE A 182 4.72 2.99 -11.88
N SER A 183 4.37 3.59 -13.03
CA SER A 183 4.15 2.89 -14.29
C SER A 183 5.38 2.09 -14.73
N ASN A 184 6.54 2.73 -14.74
CA ASN A 184 7.80 2.10 -15.10
C ASN A 184 8.12 0.93 -14.15
N PHE A 185 7.97 1.14 -12.85
CA PHE A 185 8.23 0.13 -11.83
C PHE A 185 7.34 -1.13 -11.99
N ILE A 186 6.03 -0.96 -12.15
CA ILE A 186 5.11 -2.11 -12.31
C ILE A 186 5.28 -2.82 -13.66
N LEU A 187 5.64 -2.09 -14.72
CA LEU A 187 5.93 -2.66 -16.04
C LEU A 187 7.23 -3.49 -16.02
N GLU A 188 8.30 -2.99 -15.40
CA GLU A 188 9.55 -3.72 -15.18
C GLU A 188 9.31 -5.02 -14.42
N GLY A 189 8.56 -4.95 -13.30
CA GLY A 189 8.25 -6.12 -12.47
C GLY A 189 7.39 -7.17 -13.17
N THR A 190 6.59 -6.78 -14.15
CA THR A 190 5.75 -7.70 -14.95
C THR A 190 6.58 -8.40 -16.03
N LYS A 191 7.49 -7.68 -16.70
CA LYS A 191 8.42 -8.26 -17.69
C LYS A 191 9.36 -9.29 -17.09
N ALA A 192 9.77 -9.11 -15.83
CA ALA A 192 10.66 -10.05 -15.14
C ALA A 192 9.99 -11.41 -14.78
N LYS A 193 8.67 -11.54 -14.97
CA LYS A 193 7.89 -12.74 -14.66
C LYS A 193 7.36 -13.48 -15.90
N LEU A 194 7.62 -12.96 -17.10
CA LEU A 194 7.33 -13.58 -18.39
C LEU A 194 8.62 -14.12 -19.01
#